data_AF-T0ZRL6-F1
#
_entry.id   AF-T0ZRL6-F1
#
_cell.length_a   1.000
_cell.length_b   1.000
_cell.length_c   1.000
_cell.angle_alpha   90.00
_cell.angle_beta   90.00
_cell.angle_gamma   90.00
#
_symmetry.space_group_name_H-M   'P 1'
#
loop_
_entity.id
_entity.type
_entity.pdbx_description
1 polymer ?
#
loop_
_entity_poly.entity_id
_entity_poly.type
_entity_poly.pdbx_seq_one_letter_code
_entity_poly.pdbx_strand_id
1 'polypeptide(L)'
;LYPAKIIPGDSYTYFVGVALVTDMIIGNMESFGIIIFMPWIIEFFLHLRRKFKSKDLGIMQKDGTFKAPYGRKIYSLTHLAMNVLKKPYEWKVSLFAWGVEFGFIVLAFALKLLNLL
;
A
#
# COMPACT_ATOMS: atom_id res chain seq x y z
N LEU A 1 -0.18 7.85 -12.59
CA LEU A 1 0.79 7.71 -11.47
C LEU A 1 1.95 8.69 -11.62
N TYR A 2 2.67 8.71 -12.74
CA TYR A 2 3.83 9.56 -12.94
C TYR A 2 3.83 10.24 -14.32
N PRO A 3 4.32 11.49 -14.45
CA PRO A 3 4.70 12.40 -13.37
C PRO A 3 3.48 13.01 -12.67
N ALA A 4 3.53 13.13 -11.34
CA ALA A 4 2.46 13.73 -10.57
C ALA A 4 2.36 15.23 -10.87
N LYS A 5 1.15 15.70 -11.20
CA LYS A 5 0.87 17.13 -11.41
C LYS A 5 0.42 17.85 -10.13
N ILE A 6 -0.19 17.11 -9.21
CA ILE A 6 -0.75 17.60 -7.95
C ILE A 6 -0.45 16.55 -6.88
N ILE A 7 -0.09 17.00 -5.67
CA ILE A 7 0.10 16.13 -4.50
C ILE A 7 -1.17 16.25 -3.63
N PRO A 8 -1.89 15.15 -3.39
CA PRO A 8 -3.19 15.19 -2.71
C PRO A 8 -3.10 15.48 -1.19
N GLY A 9 -1.95 15.19 -0.58
CA GLY A 9 -1.67 15.48 0.83
C GLY A 9 -2.54 14.70 1.82
N ASP A 10 -2.44 15.08 3.10
CA ASP A 10 -3.11 14.36 4.19
C ASP A 10 -4.63 14.51 4.15
N SER A 11 -5.14 15.63 3.63
CA SER A 11 -6.58 15.85 3.48
C SER A 11 -7.25 14.75 2.65
N TYR A 12 -6.61 14.31 1.56
CA TYR A 12 -7.13 13.22 0.75
C TYR A 12 -7.05 11.87 1.45
N THR A 13 -5.92 11.60 2.11
CA THR A 13 -5.71 10.33 2.84
C THR A 13 -6.73 10.17 3.96
N TYR A 14 -6.96 11.21 4.75
CA TYR A 14 -7.98 11.19 5.81
C TYR A 14 -9.38 11.09 5.25
N PHE A 15 -9.69 11.83 4.18
CA PHE A 15 -10.99 11.77 3.54
C PHE A 15 -11.33 10.36 3.04
N VAL A 16 -10.43 9.74 2.26
CA VAL A 16 -10.64 8.39 1.71
C VAL A 16 -10.75 7.35 2.83
N GLY A 17 -9.89 7.44 3.85
CA GLY A 17 -9.93 6.52 4.99
C GLY A 17 -11.26 6.59 5.74
N VAL A 18 -11.74 7.80 6.05
CA VAL A 18 -13.04 7.99 6.73
C VAL A 18 -14.18 7.49 5.86
N ALA A 19 -14.23 7.87 4.57
CA ALA A 19 -15.29 7.45 3.66
C ALA A 19 -15.41 5.92 3.60
N LEU A 20 -14.29 5.21 3.39
CA LEU A 20 -14.29 3.75 3.34
C LEU A 20 -14.73 3.12 4.67
N VAL A 21 -14.25 3.61 5.81
CA VAL A 21 -14.64 3.07 7.13
C VAL A 21 -16.12 3.30 7.42
N THR A 22 -16.64 4.48 7.11
CA THR A 22 -18.06 4.78 7.26
C THR A 22 -18.92 3.87 6.39
N ASP A 23 -18.56 3.68 5.12
CA ASP A 23 -19.29 2.79 4.21
C ASP A 23 -19.30 1.33 4.70
N MET A 24 -18.17 0.84 5.21
CA MET A 24 -18.05 -0.53 5.73
C MET A 24 -18.93 -0.77 6.96
N ILE A 25 -18.99 0.19 7.89
CA ILE A 25 -19.79 0.08 9.12
C ILE A 25 -21.28 0.18 8.78
N ILE A 26 -21.68 1.15 7.97
CA ILE A 26 -23.09 1.31 7.57
C ILE A 26 -23.57 0.10 6.77
N GLY A 27 -22.70 -0.46 5.92
CA GLY A 27 -22.98 -1.65 5.13
C GLY A 27 -22.94 -2.97 5.89
N ASN A 28 -22.51 -3.00 7.16
CA ASN A 28 -22.26 -4.24 7.92
C ASN A 28 -21.31 -5.19 7.14
N MET A 29 -20.25 -4.61 6.58
CA MET A 29 -19.25 -5.26 5.71
C MET A 29 -17.87 -5.31 6.36
N GLU A 30 -17.78 -5.32 7.69
CA GLU A 30 -16.52 -5.22 8.44
C GLU A 30 -15.55 -6.34 8.10
N SER A 31 -16.04 -7.59 7.98
CA SER A 31 -15.20 -8.74 7.64
C SER A 31 -14.59 -8.62 6.24
N PHE A 32 -15.35 -8.09 5.28
CA PHE A 32 -14.86 -7.80 3.93
C PHE A 32 -13.86 -6.63 3.95
N GLY A 33 -14.20 -5.59 4.72
CA GLY A 33 -13.39 -4.40 4.92
C GLY A 33 -12.00 -4.69 5.45
N ILE A 34 -11.89 -5.49 6.50
CA ILE A 34 -10.60 -5.88 7.09
C ILE A 34 -9.66 -6.48 6.05
N ILE A 35 -10.18 -7.30 5.13
CA ILE A 35 -9.37 -7.94 4.07
C ILE A 35 -8.83 -6.90 3.10
N ILE A 36 -9.66 -5.92 2.68
CA ILE A 36 -9.20 -4.83 1.80
C ILE A 36 -8.17 -3.95 2.51
N PHE A 37 -8.34 -3.68 3.80
CA PHE A 37 -7.38 -2.89 4.58
C PHE A 37 -6.10 -3.66 4.94
N MET A 38 -5.97 -4.95 4.62
CA MET A 38 -4.80 -5.76 4.98
C MET A 38 -3.46 -5.18 4.51
N PRO A 39 -3.29 -4.67 3.28
CA PRO A 39 -2.03 -4.03 2.87
C PRO A 39 -1.64 -2.87 3.78
N TRP A 40 -2.61 -2.05 4.18
CA TRP A 40 -2.39 -0.92 5.09
C TRP A 40 -2.09 -1.37 6.52
N ILE A 41 -2.75 -2.43 7.00
CA ILE A 41 -2.46 -3.05 8.29
C ILE A 41 -1.04 -3.63 8.30
N ILE A 42 -0.64 -4.32 7.23
CA ILE A 42 0.71 -4.85 7.06
C ILE A 42 1.72 -3.70 7.06
N GLU A 43 1.45 -2.62 6.33
CA GLU A 43 2.28 -1.41 6.30
C GLU A 43 2.48 -0.83 7.71
N PHE A 44 1.40 -0.69 8.47
CA PHE A 44 1.45 -0.23 9.86
C PHE A 44 2.39 -1.08 10.73
N PHE A 45 2.28 -2.41 10.65
CA PHE A 45 3.17 -3.30 11.41
C PHE A 45 4.62 -3.24 10.93
N LEU A 46 4.87 -3.02 9.64
CA LEU A 46 6.22 -2.84 9.10
C LEU A 46 6.87 -1.55 9.62
N HIS A 47 6.12 -0.45 9.69
CA HIS A 47 6.58 0.81 10.30
C HIS A 47 6.77 0.70 11.81
N LEU A 48 5.88 -0.04 12.49
CA LEU A 48 5.95 -0.26 13.92
C LEU A 48 7.28 -0.94 14.32
N ARG A 49 7.81 -1.85 13.50
CA ARG A 49 9.13 -2.50 13.73
C ARG A 49 10.29 -1.49 13.84
N ARG A 50 10.14 -0.29 13.29
CA ARG A 50 11.12 0.80 13.38
C ARG A 50 10.58 2.00 14.19
N LYS A 51 9.54 1.78 15.00
CA LYS A 51 8.90 2.83 15.82
C LYS A 51 8.49 4.05 14.98
N PHE A 52 7.99 3.82 13.76
CA PHE A 52 7.59 4.87 12.81
C PHE A 52 8.71 5.84 12.40
N LYS A 53 9.98 5.44 12.56
CA LYS A 53 11.16 6.19 12.08
C LYS A 53 11.65 5.71 10.71
N SER A 54 10.81 4.98 9.99
CA SER A 54 11.05 4.53 8.62
C SER A 54 10.58 5.59 7.62
N LYS A 55 11.36 5.78 6.56
CA LYS A 55 10.98 6.59 5.40
C LYS A 55 10.64 5.65 4.26
N ASP A 56 9.51 5.87 3.59
CA ASP A 56 9.03 5.02 2.48
C ASP A 56 9.57 5.46 1.12
N LEU A 57 10.10 6.69 1.06
CA LEU A 57 10.70 7.23 -0.15
C LEU A 57 12.02 6.53 -0.46
N GLY A 58 12.12 6.02 -1.68
CA GLY A 58 13.35 5.47 -2.21
C GLY A 58 14.42 6.53 -2.47
N ILE A 59 15.67 6.08 -2.54
CA ILE A 59 16.81 6.90 -2.94
C ILE A 59 16.91 6.87 -4.46
N MET A 60 16.64 8.00 -5.11
CA MET A 60 16.76 8.15 -6.55
C MET A 60 18.20 7.94 -7.01
N GLN A 61 18.38 7.12 -8.04
CA GLN A 61 19.65 6.82 -8.68
C GLN A 61 19.83 7.66 -9.95
N LYS A 62 21.07 7.75 -10.45
CA LYS A 62 21.40 8.50 -11.68
C LYS A 62 20.66 8.01 -12.92
N ASP A 63 20.22 6.75 -12.93
CA ASP A 63 19.48 6.11 -14.02
C ASP A 63 17.95 6.27 -13.90
N GLY A 64 17.47 7.04 -12.92
CA GLY A 64 16.05 7.26 -12.65
C GLY A 64 15.35 6.13 -11.88
N THR A 65 16.07 5.11 -11.41
CA THR A 65 15.52 4.06 -10.55
C THR A 65 15.56 4.45 -9.06
N PHE A 66 14.77 3.77 -8.24
CA PHE A 66 14.68 3.99 -6.80
C PHE A 66 15.24 2.82 -6.01
N LYS A 67 16.21 3.09 -5.13
CA LYS A 67 16.76 2.07 -4.23
C LYS A 67 16.13 2.17 -2.84
N ALA A 68 15.87 1.03 -2.21
CA ALA A 68 15.38 1.00 -0.84
C ALA A 68 16.39 1.67 0.14
N PRO A 69 15.95 2.59 1.01
CA PRO A 69 16.82 3.35 1.90
C PRO A 69 17.53 2.50 2.96
N TYR A 70 17.02 1.29 3.24
CA TYR A 70 17.54 0.39 4.26
C TYR A 70 18.13 -0.90 3.67
N GLY A 71 18.51 -0.89 2.40
CA GLY A 71 19.01 -2.06 1.68
C GLY A 71 17.96 -3.16 1.63
N ARG A 72 18.34 -4.40 1.99
CA ARG A 72 17.43 -5.56 1.96
C ARG A 72 16.41 -5.59 3.10
N LYS A 73 16.50 -4.69 4.08
CA LYS A 73 15.55 -4.67 5.20
C LYS A 73 14.22 -4.05 4.74
N ILE A 74 13.12 -4.76 4.99
CA ILE A 74 11.78 -4.36 4.59
C ILE A 74 11.08 -3.74 5.80
N TYR A 75 10.83 -2.44 5.71
CA TYR A 75 10.07 -1.66 6.71
C TYR A 75 8.83 -0.98 6.11
N SER A 76 8.54 -1.22 4.84
CA SER A 76 7.40 -0.73 4.08
C SER A 76 7.21 -1.66 2.88
N LEU A 77 5.99 -1.81 2.39
CA LEU A 77 5.68 -2.50 1.15
C LEU A 77 6.41 -1.86 -0.05
N THR A 78 6.70 -0.56 0.01
CA THR A 78 7.52 0.12 -0.99
C THR A 78 8.98 -0.38 -0.98
N HIS A 79 9.54 -0.70 0.19
CA HIS A 79 10.87 -1.31 0.30
C HIS A 79 10.89 -2.71 -0.28
N LEU A 80 9.82 -3.48 -0.07
CA LEU A 80 9.65 -4.78 -0.72
C LEU A 80 9.63 -4.62 -2.24
N ALA A 81 8.81 -3.71 -2.76
CA ALA A 81 8.72 -3.42 -4.18
C ALA A 81 10.09 -3.03 -4.78
N MET A 82 10.81 -2.10 -4.14
CA MET A 82 12.12 -1.64 -4.59
C MET A 82 13.18 -2.75 -4.57
N ASN A 83 13.08 -3.73 -3.66
CA ASN A 83 14.03 -4.84 -3.57
C ASN A 83 13.70 -6.00 -4.52
N VAL A 84 12.42 -6.20 -4.87
CA VAL A 84 11.97 -7.29 -5.75
C VAL A 84 12.04 -6.89 -7.23
N LEU A 85 11.77 -5.62 -7.57
CA LEU A 85 11.77 -5.14 -8.95
C LEU A 85 13.20 -4.96 -9.47
N LYS A 86 13.51 -5.52 -10.65
CA LYS A 86 14.84 -5.37 -11.30
C LYS A 86 15.21 -3.92 -11.64
N LYS A 87 14.22 -3.10 -12.04
CA LYS A 87 14.38 -1.67 -12.38
C LYS A 87 13.23 -0.88 -11.75
N PRO A 88 13.32 -0.53 -10.46
CA PRO A 88 12.25 0.11 -9.71
C PRO A 88 12.10 1.59 -10.09
N TYR A 89 11.54 1.87 -11.26
CA TYR A 89 11.06 3.23 -11.57
C TYR A 89 9.85 3.56 -10.69
N GLU A 90 9.64 4.84 -10.40
CA GLU A 90 8.55 5.31 -9.52
C GLU A 90 7.20 4.68 -9.91
N TRP A 91 6.85 4.77 -11.19
CA TRP A 91 5.59 4.22 -11.71
C TRP A 91 5.47 2.69 -11.53
N LYS A 92 6.59 1.94 -11.55
CA LYS A 92 6.58 0.48 -11.33
C LYS A 92 6.39 0.15 -9.85
N VAL A 93 6.99 0.93 -8.96
CA VAL A 93 6.79 0.78 -7.52
C VAL A 93 5.32 1.05 -7.17
N SER A 94 4.74 2.11 -7.73
CA SER A 94 3.33 2.41 -7.52
C SER A 94 2.40 1.37 -8.15
N LEU A 95 2.72 0.86 -9.35
CA LEU A 95 1.95 -0.21 -9.99
C LEU A 95 2.01 -1.51 -9.18
N PHE A 96 3.16 -1.81 -8.55
CA PHE A 96 3.29 -2.93 -7.63
C PHE A 96 2.34 -2.77 -6.43
N ALA A 97 2.26 -1.58 -5.83
CA ALA A 97 1.33 -1.32 -4.73
C ALA A 97 -0.13 -1.52 -5.15
N TRP A 98 -0.53 -1.02 -6.33
CA TRP A 98 -1.85 -1.30 -6.90
C TRP A 98 -2.09 -2.79 -7.15
N GLY A 99 -1.08 -3.52 -7.61
CA GLY A 99 -1.18 -4.96 -7.83
C GLY A 99 -1.40 -5.74 -6.52
N VAL A 100 -0.72 -5.34 -5.44
CA VAL A 100 -0.93 -5.91 -4.10
C VAL A 100 -2.36 -5.62 -3.63
N GLU A 101 -2.81 -4.37 -3.70
CA GLU A 101 -4.16 -3.97 -3.29
C GLU A 101 -5.24 -4.71 -4.08
N PHE A 102 -5.08 -4.77 -5.40
CA PHE A 102 -5.98 -5.51 -6.28
C PHE A 102 -6.04 -6.99 -5.93
N GLY A 103 -4.92 -7.60 -5.56
CA GLY A 103 -4.87 -8.98 -5.08
C GLY A 103 -5.74 -9.21 -3.84
N PHE A 104 -5.69 -8.30 -2.86
CA PHE A 104 -6.54 -8.37 -1.66
C PHE A 104 -8.02 -8.12 -1.96
N ILE A 105 -8.34 -7.22 -2.88
CA ILE A 105 -9.72 -7.01 -3.35
C ILE A 105 -10.26 -8.29 -4.00
N VAL A 106 -9.51 -8.89 -4.92
CA VAL A 106 -9.89 -10.16 -5.57
C VAL A 106 -10.08 -11.26 -4.52
N LEU A 107 -9.19 -11.35 -3.53
CA LEU A 107 -9.31 -12.29 -2.42
C LEU A 107 -10.60 -12.05 -1.61
N ALA A 108 -10.90 -10.81 -1.26
CA ALA A 108 -12.10 -10.45 -0.51
C ALA A 108 -13.38 -10.86 -1.26
N PHE A 109 -13.45 -10.55 -2.56
CA PHE A 109 -14.58 -10.97 -3.40
C PHE A 109 -14.67 -12.49 -3.56
N ALA A 110 -13.54 -13.18 -3.74
CA ALA A 110 -13.52 -14.64 -3.85
C ALA A 110 -14.03 -15.31 -2.57
N LEU A 111 -13.56 -14.85 -1.39
CA LEU A 111 -14.04 -15.36 -0.10
C LEU A 111 -15.53 -15.09 0.10
N LYS A 112 -16.04 -13.92 -0.35
CA LYS A 112 -17.46 -13.61 -0.29
C LYS A 112 -18.29 -14.53 -1.19
N LEU A 113 -17.86 -14.76 -2.43
CA LEU A 113 -18.53 -15.66 -3.38
C LEU A 113 -18.56 -17.12 -2.91
N LEU A 114 -17.56 -17.53 -2.13
CA LEU A 114 -17.49 -18.85 -1.50
C LEU A 114 -18.32 -18.95 -0.21
N ASN A 115 -19.07 -17.91 0.17
CA ASN A 115 -19.82 -17.81 1.43
C ASN A 115 -18.96 -18.02 2.70
N LEU A 116 -17.70 -17.61 2.65
CA LEU A 116 -16.78 -17.61 3.79
C LEU A 116 -16.81 -16.29 4.58
N LEU A 117 -17.61 -15.32 4.12
CA LEU A 117 -17.81 -13.97 4.66
C LEU A 117 -19.28 -13.55 4.55
#